data_AF-A0A7S1XQB6-F1
#
_entry.id   AF-A0A7S1XQB6-F1
#
_cell.length_a   1.000
_cell.length_b   1.000
_cell.length_c   1.000
_cell.angle_alpha   90.00
_cell.angle_beta   90.00
_cell.angle_gamma   90.00
#
_symmetry.space_group_name_H-M   'P 1'
#
loop_
_entity.id
_entity.type
_entity.pdbx_description
1 polymer ?
#
loop_
_entity_poly.entity_id
_entity_poly.type
_entity_poly.pdbx_seq_one_letter_code
_entity_poly.pdbx_strand_id
1 'polypeptide(L)'
;MYRSVQIARGAARRAAARPYSMASSTTYSGGQASEGQGGFYGSGGSRKNDTVVAHRPEALADPTAMERLMEVMAKVETENKATVKAMMSSPEVSALLASLEFNGQPKWGLSTLERETVKAARALA
;
A
#
# COMPACT_ATOMS: atom_id res chain seq x y z
N MET A 1 39.36 74.80 -4.54
CA MET A 1 39.56 73.41 -4.06
C MET A 1 38.24 72.68 -4.19
N TYR A 2 38.08 71.78 -5.16
CA TYR A 2 37.25 70.56 -5.13
C TYR A 2 37.54 69.80 -6.43
N ARG A 3 37.99 68.55 -6.30
CA ARG A 3 38.60 67.74 -7.36
C ARG A 3 37.60 66.69 -7.83
N SER A 4 37.12 66.82 -9.06
CA SER A 4 36.44 65.78 -9.83
C SER A 4 37.48 64.76 -10.32
N VAL A 5 37.22 63.44 -10.27
CA VAL A 5 37.52 62.47 -11.35
C VAL A 5 36.65 61.21 -11.14
N GLN A 6 36.21 60.66 -12.28
CA GLN A 6 35.19 59.66 -12.55
C GLN A 6 35.52 58.19 -12.18
N ILE A 7 34.45 57.40 -12.16
CA ILE A 7 34.35 55.94 -12.05
C ILE A 7 34.98 55.25 -13.26
N ALA A 8 35.73 54.15 -13.06
CA ALA A 8 35.96 53.16 -14.10
C ALA A 8 36.27 51.75 -13.57
N ARG A 9 35.51 50.79 -14.11
CA ARG A 9 35.92 49.47 -14.63
C ARG A 9 36.77 48.58 -13.70
N GLY A 10 36.26 47.44 -13.27
CA GLY A 10 36.19 46.24 -14.11
C GLY A 10 36.99 45.16 -13.38
N ALA A 11 36.29 44.14 -12.87
CA ALA A 11 36.36 42.78 -13.36
C ALA A 11 37.68 42.04 -13.10
N ALA A 12 37.52 40.88 -12.44
CA ALA A 12 38.37 39.70 -12.53
C ALA A 12 39.70 39.73 -11.75
N ARG A 13 40.24 38.63 -11.22
CA ARG A 13 39.84 37.24 -10.95
C ARG A 13 41.06 36.65 -10.23
N ARG A 14 40.83 35.79 -9.22
CA ARG A 14 41.68 34.62 -8.86
C ARG A 14 43.11 34.91 -8.39
N ALA A 15 43.80 34.08 -7.64
CA ALA A 15 43.51 32.93 -6.78
C ALA A 15 44.87 32.65 -6.11
N ALA A 16 44.90 32.34 -4.82
CA ALA A 16 46.03 31.66 -4.23
C ALA A 16 45.47 30.50 -3.40
N ALA A 17 45.70 29.31 -3.94
CA ALA A 17 45.14 28.05 -3.53
C ALA A 17 45.60 27.63 -2.13
N ARG A 18 44.71 26.98 -1.39
CA ARG A 18 45.05 25.97 -0.40
C ARG A 18 44.20 24.72 -0.62
N PRO A 19 44.75 23.54 -0.31
CA PRO A 19 44.77 22.45 -1.27
C PRO A 19 43.94 21.24 -0.81
N TYR A 20 44.00 20.20 -1.64
CA TYR A 20 43.52 18.84 -1.43
C TYR A 20 42.04 18.57 -1.73
N SER A 21 41.82 18.45 -3.04
CA SER A 21 41.04 17.35 -3.60
C SER A 21 41.56 16.01 -3.09
N MET A 22 40.69 15.18 -2.51
CA MET A 22 40.49 13.77 -2.90
C MET A 22 39.20 13.23 -2.25
N ALA A 23 38.26 12.86 -3.14
CA ALA A 23 37.26 11.82 -3.00
C ALA A 23 36.22 11.91 -1.85
N SER A 24 35.02 12.39 -2.21
CA SER A 24 33.91 11.47 -2.44
C SER A 24 32.89 12.13 -3.36
N SER A 25 32.74 11.56 -4.56
CA SER A 25 31.62 11.85 -5.44
C SER A 25 30.37 11.33 -4.74
N THR A 26 29.60 12.23 -4.14
CA THR A 26 28.17 12.02 -3.95
C THR A 26 27.49 13.07 -4.79
N THR A 27 27.34 12.76 -6.08
CA THR A 27 26.46 13.51 -6.96
C THR A 27 25.02 13.27 -6.48
N TYR A 28 24.61 13.96 -5.43
CA TYR A 28 23.21 14.15 -5.10
C TYR A 28 22.82 15.51 -5.66
N SER A 29 22.34 15.49 -6.90
CA SER A 29 21.67 16.65 -7.53
C SER A 29 20.29 16.85 -6.90
N GLY A 30 20.24 17.05 -5.59
CA GLY A 30 19.04 17.46 -4.87
C GLY A 30 18.92 18.97 -4.93
N GLY A 31 18.04 19.46 -5.81
CA GLY A 31 17.74 20.89 -5.91
C GLY A 31 17.47 21.50 -4.54
N GLN A 32 18.05 22.68 -4.30
CA GLN A 32 17.76 23.44 -3.09
C GLN A 32 16.27 23.77 -3.05
N ALA A 33 15.62 23.47 -1.92
CA ALA A 33 14.28 23.97 -1.64
C ALA A 33 14.37 25.50 -1.60
N SER A 34 13.85 26.15 -2.63
CA SER A 34 13.75 27.60 -2.69
C SER A 34 12.65 28.07 -1.74
N GLU A 35 12.82 29.25 -1.13
CA GLU A 35 11.88 29.82 -0.17
C GLU A 35 10.44 29.76 -0.73
N GLY A 36 9.57 29.03 -0.02
CA GLY A 36 8.19 28.74 -0.43
C GLY A 36 7.90 27.27 -0.76
N GLN A 37 8.92 26.42 -0.87
CA GLN A 37 8.71 24.98 -1.08
C GLN A 37 8.54 24.29 0.28
N GLY A 38 7.30 24.16 0.72
CA GLY A 38 6.93 23.33 1.87
C GLY A 38 7.58 21.96 1.74
N GLY A 39 8.47 21.64 2.69
CA GLY A 39 9.27 20.43 2.67
C GLY A 39 8.39 19.20 2.46
N PHE A 40 8.80 18.34 1.54
CA PHE A 40 8.16 17.08 1.17
C PHE A 40 7.92 16.11 2.36
N TYR A 41 8.49 16.38 3.53
CA TYR A 41 8.27 15.62 4.78
C TYR A 41 7.76 16.48 5.95
N GLY A 42 7.24 17.69 5.68
CA GLY A 42 6.96 18.71 6.71
C GLY A 42 5.48 19.10 6.92
N SER A 43 4.52 18.43 6.28
CA SER A 43 3.10 18.57 6.63
C SER A 43 2.55 17.21 7.02
N GLY A 44 3.06 16.68 8.13
CA GLY A 44 2.32 15.73 8.95
C GLY A 44 1.05 16.40 9.45
N GLY A 45 0.08 16.60 8.55
CA GLY A 45 -1.29 16.91 8.91
C GLY A 45 -1.69 15.82 9.87
N SER A 46 -1.77 16.17 11.14
CA SER A 46 -2.25 15.32 12.20
C SER A 46 -3.64 14.87 11.78
N ARG A 47 -3.71 13.69 11.15
CA ARG A 47 -4.98 13.07 10.81
C ARG A 47 -5.61 12.88 12.17
N LYS A 48 -6.61 13.70 12.50
CA LYS A 48 -7.48 13.42 13.64
C LYS A 48 -7.95 12.00 13.43
N ASN A 49 -7.40 11.06 14.18
CA ASN A 49 -7.85 9.69 14.17
C ASN A 49 -9.09 9.64 15.06
N ASP A 50 -10.12 10.42 14.68
CA ASP A 50 -11.41 10.48 15.37
C ASP A 50 -12.30 9.32 14.91
N THR A 51 -11.66 8.18 14.72
CA THR A 51 -12.33 6.91 14.62
C THR A 51 -11.65 6.05 15.65
N VAL A 52 -12.26 5.94 16.82
CA VAL A 52 -12.14 4.70 17.59
C VAL A 52 -12.60 3.61 16.62
N VAL A 53 -11.66 3.04 15.86
CA VAL A 53 -11.93 1.90 15.00
C VAL A 53 -12.19 0.77 15.98
N ALA A 54 -13.46 0.60 16.33
CA ALA A 54 -13.88 -0.50 17.17
C ALA A 54 -13.35 -1.79 16.52
N HIS A 55 -12.56 -2.54 17.28
CA HIS A 55 -12.09 -3.85 16.83
C HIS A 55 -13.33 -4.70 16.50
N ARG A 56 -13.49 -5.07 15.22
CA ARG A 56 -14.60 -5.89 14.73
C ARG A 56 -14.10 -7.33 14.54
N PRO A 57 -14.12 -8.18 15.59
CA PRO A 57 -13.65 -9.55 15.48
C PRO A 57 -14.46 -10.35 14.44
N GLU A 58 -15.72 -9.96 14.20
CA GLU A 58 -16.59 -10.57 13.19
C GLU A 58 -16.09 -10.37 11.75
N ALA A 59 -15.30 -9.33 11.49
CA ALA A 59 -14.72 -9.05 10.17
C ALA A 59 -13.42 -9.83 9.92
N LEU A 60 -12.90 -10.51 10.95
CA LEU A 60 -11.74 -11.38 10.85
C LEU A 60 -12.17 -12.75 10.31
N ALA A 61 -11.41 -13.29 9.37
CA ALA A 61 -11.64 -14.63 8.85
C ALA A 61 -11.33 -15.69 9.91
N ASP A 62 -12.22 -16.68 10.04
CA ASP A 62 -11.97 -17.87 10.85
C ASP A 62 -11.16 -18.88 10.00
N PRO A 63 -9.94 -19.24 10.41
CA PRO A 63 -9.11 -20.17 9.64
C PRO A 63 -9.75 -21.56 9.52
N THR A 64 -10.53 -21.98 10.51
CA THR A 64 -11.17 -23.31 10.49
C THR A 64 -12.27 -23.41 9.43
N ALA A 65 -12.98 -22.31 9.19
CA ALA A 65 -13.98 -22.22 8.13
C ALA A 65 -13.34 -22.29 6.74
N MET A 66 -12.14 -21.71 6.59
CA MET A 66 -11.40 -21.76 5.33
C MET A 66 -10.89 -23.17 5.02
N GLU A 67 -10.34 -23.88 6.01
CA GLU A 67 -9.89 -25.27 5.85
C GLU A 67 -11.03 -26.18 5.35
N ARG A 68 -12.22 -26.03 5.93
CA ARG A 68 -13.41 -26.77 5.51
C ARG A 68 -13.84 -26.42 4.08
N LEU A 69 -13.82 -25.14 3.72
CA LEU A 69 -14.13 -24.70 2.35
C LEU A 69 -13.15 -25.31 1.34
N MET A 70 -11.85 -25.33 1.65
CA MET A 70 -10.83 -25.93 0.79
C MET A 70 -11.05 -27.44 0.61
N GLU A 71 -11.41 -28.15 1.69
CA GLU A 71 -11.74 -29.58 1.60
C GLU A 71 -12.95 -29.82 0.67
N VAL A 72 -13.99 -29.00 0.76
CA VAL A 72 -15.15 -29.07 -0.13
C VAL A 72 -14.76 -28.76 -1.57
N MET A 73 -13.94 -27.74 -1.80
CA MET A 73 -13.48 -27.38 -3.15
C MET A 73 -12.59 -28.46 -3.77
N ALA A 74 -11.76 -29.14 -2.99
CA ALA A 74 -10.98 -30.27 -3.46
C ALA A 74 -11.86 -31.45 -3.91
N LYS A 75 -12.96 -31.71 -3.20
CA LYS A 75 -13.96 -32.73 -3.61
C LYS A 75 -14.65 -32.32 -4.92
N VAL A 76 -14.98 -31.04 -5.05
CA VAL A 76 -15.61 -30.45 -6.24
C VAL A 76 -14.77 -30.59 -7.52
N GLU A 77 -13.44 -30.47 -7.44
CA GLU A 77 -12.56 -30.66 -8.61
C GLU A 77 -12.65 -32.07 -9.21
N THR A 78 -13.02 -33.06 -8.39
CA THR A 78 -13.08 -34.48 -8.80
C THR A 78 -14.47 -34.93 -9.24
N GLU A 79 -15.48 -34.06 -9.08
CA GLU A 79 -16.89 -34.43 -9.22
C GLU A 79 -17.59 -33.80 -10.44
N ASN A 80 -18.75 -34.34 -10.80
CA ASN A 80 -19.52 -33.89 -11.95
C ASN A 80 -20.22 -32.56 -11.66
N LYS A 81 -20.40 -31.72 -12.69
CA LYS A 81 -21.03 -30.38 -12.56
C LYS A 81 -22.38 -30.36 -11.80
N ALA A 82 -23.18 -31.42 -11.94
CA ALA A 82 -24.46 -31.54 -11.26
C ALA A 82 -24.30 -31.78 -9.75
N THR A 83 -23.32 -32.58 -9.35
CA THR A 83 -23.04 -32.86 -7.93
C THR A 83 -22.30 -31.69 -7.28
N VAL A 84 -21.42 -31.00 -8.02
CA VAL A 84 -20.82 -29.72 -7.60
C VAL A 84 -21.87 -28.69 -7.24
N LYS A 85 -22.87 -28.49 -8.10
CA LYS A 85 -23.94 -27.53 -7.82
C LYS A 85 -24.76 -27.95 -6.59
N ALA A 86 -25.04 -29.24 -6.44
CA ALA A 86 -25.73 -29.76 -5.26
C ALA A 86 -24.92 -29.54 -3.96
N MET A 87 -23.60 -29.76 -4.00
CA MET A 87 -22.71 -29.52 -2.86
C MET A 87 -22.60 -28.03 -2.51
N MET A 88 -22.48 -27.15 -3.51
CA MET A 88 -22.39 -25.70 -3.31
C MET A 88 -23.70 -25.07 -2.84
N SER A 89 -24.85 -25.61 -3.28
CA SER A 89 -26.18 -25.23 -2.79
C SER A 89 -26.54 -25.89 -1.45
N SER A 90 -25.65 -26.70 -0.86
CA SER A 90 -25.91 -27.29 0.45
C SER A 90 -25.96 -26.21 1.54
N PRO A 91 -26.83 -26.34 2.55
CA PRO A 91 -26.97 -25.35 3.61
C PRO A 91 -25.66 -25.16 4.40
N GLU A 92 -24.85 -26.22 4.53
CA GLU A 92 -23.56 -26.18 5.21
C GLU A 92 -22.54 -25.30 4.48
N VAL A 93 -22.40 -25.45 3.15
CA VAL A 93 -21.49 -24.62 2.34
C VAL A 93 -21.98 -23.18 2.28
N SER A 94 -23.29 -22.96 2.21
CA SER A 94 -23.86 -21.62 2.26
C SER A 94 -23.58 -20.90 3.60
N ALA A 95 -23.61 -21.64 4.71
CA ALA A 95 -23.26 -21.12 6.04
C ALA A 95 -21.76 -20.84 6.16
N LEU A 96 -20.90 -21.71 5.60
CA LEU A 96 -19.45 -21.49 5.53
C LEU A 96 -19.13 -20.24 4.71
N LEU A 97 -19.73 -20.07 3.54
CA LEU A 97 -19.57 -18.87 2.71
C LEU A 97 -20.06 -17.62 3.45
N ALA A 98 -21.21 -17.67 4.12
CA ALA A 98 -21.70 -16.56 4.94
C ALA A 98 -20.76 -16.22 6.10
N SER A 99 -20.05 -17.22 6.66
CA SER A 99 -19.07 -17.01 7.72
C SER A 99 -17.74 -16.44 7.22
N LEU A 100 -17.39 -16.66 5.94
CA LEU A 100 -16.18 -16.14 5.28
C LEU A 100 -16.43 -14.81 4.55
N GLU A 101 -17.69 -14.42 4.39
CA GLU A 101 -18.11 -13.16 3.81
C GLU A 101 -18.56 -12.16 4.88
N PHE A 102 -18.29 -10.88 4.64
CA PHE A 102 -18.81 -9.76 5.40
C PHE A 102 -19.29 -8.70 4.41
N ASN A 103 -20.58 -8.38 4.41
CA ASN A 103 -21.22 -7.47 3.46
C ASN A 103 -21.00 -7.84 1.97
N GLY A 104 -21.02 -9.13 1.64
CA GLY A 104 -20.80 -9.62 0.26
C GLY A 104 -19.35 -9.51 -0.24
N GLN A 105 -18.41 -9.24 0.66
CA GLN A 105 -16.98 -9.26 0.39
C GLN A 105 -16.28 -10.32 1.24
N PRO A 106 -15.19 -10.93 0.77
CA PRO A 106 -14.41 -11.84 1.60
C PRO A 106 -13.84 -11.10 2.83
N LYS A 107 -13.89 -11.76 3.99
CA LYS A 107 -13.42 -11.22 5.27
C LYS A 107 -11.93 -10.85 5.25
N TRP A 108 -11.57 -9.94 6.16
CA TRP A 108 -10.20 -9.52 6.35
C TRP A 108 -9.39 -10.64 7.00
N GLY A 109 -8.14 -10.81 6.57
CA GLY A 109 -7.28 -11.91 7.04
C GLY A 109 -7.14 -13.07 6.06
N LEU A 110 -8.00 -13.16 5.03
CA LEU A 110 -7.79 -14.09 3.92
C LEU A 110 -6.67 -13.59 3.00
N SER A 111 -5.79 -14.51 2.59
CA SER A 111 -4.80 -14.33 1.53
C SER A 111 -5.47 -14.17 0.16
N THR A 112 -4.71 -13.71 -0.84
CA THR A 112 -5.24 -13.48 -2.19
C THR A 112 -5.85 -14.75 -2.79
N LEU A 113 -5.18 -15.89 -2.63
CA LEU A 113 -5.64 -17.19 -3.13
C LEU A 113 -6.95 -17.60 -2.45
N GLU A 114 -7.03 -17.50 -1.13
CA GLU A 114 -8.23 -17.87 -0.38
C GLU A 114 -9.43 -17.00 -0.77
N ARG A 115 -9.22 -15.71 -1.02
CA ARG A 115 -10.27 -14.80 -1.52
C ARG A 115 -10.77 -15.20 -2.90
N GLU A 116 -9.88 -15.63 -3.77
CA GLU A 116 -10.26 -16.14 -5.10
C GLU A 116 -11.08 -17.42 -4.98
N THR A 117 -10.68 -18.33 -4.10
CA THR A 117 -11.44 -19.57 -3.82
C THR A 117 -12.84 -19.26 -3.31
N VAL A 118 -13.01 -18.33 -2.37
CA VAL A 118 -14.34 -17.91 -1.88
C VAL A 118 -15.20 -17.32 -3.00
N LYS A 119 -14.61 -16.46 -3.84
CA LYS A 119 -15.33 -15.89 -5.00
C LYS A 119 -15.72 -16.96 -6.03
N ALA A 120 -14.82 -17.91 -6.30
CA ALA A 120 -15.08 -19.02 -7.21
C ALA A 120 -16.21 -19.92 -6.68
N ALA A 121 -16.15 -20.29 -5.40
CA ALA A 121 -17.20 -21.06 -4.73
C ALA A 121 -18.55 -20.33 -4.79
N ARG A 122 -18.56 -19.00 -4.57
CA ARG A 122 -19.79 -18.20 -4.66
C ARG A 122 -20.35 -18.09 -6.08
N ALA A 123 -19.51 -18.16 -7.10
CA ALA A 123 -19.94 -18.19 -8.49
C ALA A 123 -20.55 -19.55 -8.90
N LEU A 124 -20.23 -20.62 -8.15
CA LEU A 124 -20.71 -21.98 -8.38
C LEU A 124 -21.98 -22.32 -7.57
N ALA A 125 -22.23 -21.59 -6.49
CA ALA A 125 -23.43 -21.70 -5.64
C ALA A 125 -24.66 -21.07 -6.28
#